data_AF-A0A940RCC2-F1
#
_entry.id   AF-A0A940RCC2-F1
#
_cell.length_a   1.000
_cell.length_b   1.000
_cell.length_c   1.000
_cell.angle_alpha   90.00
_cell.angle_beta   90.00
_cell.angle_gamma   90.00
#
_symmetry.space_group_name_H-M   'P 1'
#
loop_
_entity.id
_entity.type
_entity.pdbx_description
1 polymer ?
#
loop_
_entity_poly.entity_id
_entity_poly.type
_entity_poly.pdbx_seq_one_letter_code
_entity_poly.pdbx_strand_id
1 'polypeptide(L)'
;MSTIASSQPQFAIDTAAIKKAASVYRAVYHPLRMQIVELIHKAGTINVTPIIKKFKVEQSLISAHLKILRDARVLNTQREGQQIFYSVDYKQLNRLSEFTHKLLLTPPSQQNDDLKLPARKTKTLSSSSSSKFTPAEQKVIRLVCQQYTSEEMAEELGLSKRTVEGYRANILEKMKVRNSVGILIYAVKNGMFKI
;
A
#
# COMPACT_ATOMS: atom_id res chain seq x y z
N MET A 1 -21.31 -13.59 -49.11
CA MET A 1 -20.46 -14.44 -48.26
C MET A 1 -19.12 -13.73 -48.09
N SER A 2 -18.88 -13.07 -46.96
CA SER A 2 -17.57 -12.50 -46.61
C SER A 2 -17.33 -12.59 -45.10
N THR A 3 -16.46 -13.53 -44.75
CA THR A 3 -15.32 -13.40 -43.81
C THR A 3 -15.53 -12.68 -42.49
N ILE A 4 -15.58 -13.43 -41.38
CA ILE A 4 -15.22 -12.94 -40.04
C ILE A 4 -13.90 -13.61 -39.66
N ALA A 5 -12.81 -12.87 -39.82
CA ALA A 5 -11.50 -13.27 -39.34
C ALA A 5 -11.53 -13.36 -37.81
N SER A 6 -11.31 -14.55 -37.28
CA SER A 6 -11.13 -14.81 -35.85
C SER A 6 -9.75 -14.30 -35.41
N SER A 7 -9.64 -13.00 -35.16
CA SER A 7 -8.42 -12.39 -34.60
C SER A 7 -8.29 -12.78 -33.13
N GLN A 8 -7.56 -13.88 -32.88
CA GLN A 8 -7.06 -14.24 -31.55
C GLN A 8 -6.32 -13.03 -30.92
N PRO A 9 -6.45 -12.77 -29.61
CA PRO A 9 -5.67 -11.72 -28.97
C PRO A 9 -4.18 -12.04 -29.06
N GLN A 10 -3.42 -11.17 -29.73
CA GLN A 10 -1.97 -11.26 -29.98
C GLN A 10 -1.13 -11.00 -28.72
N PHE A 11 -1.55 -11.50 -27.55
CA PHE A 11 -0.86 -11.26 -26.28
C PHE A 11 -0.68 -12.58 -25.52
N ALA A 12 0.54 -13.11 -25.56
CA ALA A 12 0.93 -14.23 -24.71
C ALA A 12 1.08 -13.72 -23.27
N ILE A 13 0.17 -14.12 -22.38
CA ILE A 13 0.23 -13.75 -20.97
C ILE A 13 1.27 -14.63 -20.26
N ASP A 14 2.49 -14.10 -20.11
CA ASP A 14 3.48 -14.71 -19.23
C ASP A 14 3.09 -14.45 -17.76
N THR A 15 2.35 -15.42 -17.22
CA THR A 15 1.85 -15.39 -15.84
C THR A 15 3.00 -15.38 -14.82
N ALA A 16 4.15 -15.96 -15.13
CA ALA A 16 5.30 -15.98 -14.24
C ALA A 16 5.95 -14.59 -14.15
N ALA A 17 6.14 -13.91 -15.28
CA ALA A 17 6.64 -12.54 -15.33
C ALA A 17 5.71 -11.57 -14.60
N ILE A 18 4.39 -11.69 -14.80
CA ILE A 18 3.39 -10.85 -14.12
C ILE A 18 3.42 -11.07 -12.60
N LYS A 19 3.45 -12.32 -12.14
CA LYS A 19 3.54 -12.64 -10.71
C LYS A 19 4.80 -12.04 -10.08
N LYS A 20 5.93 -12.14 -10.79
CA LYS A 20 7.20 -11.57 -10.34
C LYS A 20 7.12 -10.05 -10.23
N ALA A 21 6.65 -9.37 -11.28
CA ALA A 21 6.47 -7.92 -11.26
C ALA A 21 5.51 -7.47 -10.14
N ALA A 22 4.36 -8.13 -10.00
CA ALA A 22 3.38 -7.84 -8.95
C ALA A 22 3.98 -7.96 -7.55
N SER A 23 4.85 -8.96 -7.31
CA SER A 23 5.53 -9.10 -6.03
C SER A 23 6.45 -7.91 -5.72
N VAL A 24 7.14 -7.39 -6.73
CA VAL A 24 8.02 -6.21 -6.61
C VAL A 24 7.19 -4.94 -6.39
N TYR A 25 6.12 -4.69 -7.16
CA TYR A 25 5.22 -3.56 -6.91
C TYR A 25 4.65 -3.60 -5.50
N ARG A 26 4.20 -4.78 -5.06
CA ARG A 26 3.69 -4.97 -3.70
C ARG A 26 4.75 -4.66 -2.65
N ALA A 27 6.03 -4.85 -2.95
CA ALA A 27 7.13 -4.52 -2.04
C ALA A 27 7.42 -3.01 -1.98
N VAL A 28 7.24 -2.26 -3.06
CA VAL A 28 7.52 -0.82 -3.10
C VAL A 28 6.31 0.03 -2.68
N TYR A 29 5.08 -0.41 -3.00
CA TYR A 29 3.83 0.33 -2.79
C TYR A 29 3.34 0.35 -1.32
N HIS A 30 4.21 0.67 -0.38
CA HIS A 30 3.79 1.02 0.99
C HIS A 30 4.35 2.39 1.32
N PRO A 31 3.57 3.29 1.95
CA PRO A 31 3.97 4.68 2.18
C PRO A 31 5.37 4.80 2.79
N LEU A 32 5.62 4.07 3.89
CA LEU A 32 6.92 4.12 4.57
C LEU A 32 8.06 3.52 3.74
N ARG A 33 7.82 2.46 2.95
CA ARG A 33 8.86 1.84 2.13
C ARG A 33 9.24 2.76 0.97
N MET A 34 8.27 3.44 0.38
CA MET A 34 8.50 4.43 -0.66
C MET A 34 9.34 5.59 -0.14
N GLN A 35 9.01 6.10 1.06
CA GLN A 35 9.80 7.15 1.71
C GLN A 35 11.22 6.67 2.07
N ILE A 36 11.39 5.42 2.51
CA ILE A 36 12.72 4.83 2.76
C ILE A 36 13.52 4.76 1.45
N VAL A 37 12.93 4.27 0.37
CA VAL A 37 13.59 4.18 -0.96
C VAL A 37 13.97 5.58 -1.45
N GLU A 38 13.08 6.57 -1.31
CA GLU A 38 13.36 7.96 -1.67
C GLU A 38 14.51 8.55 -0.84
N LEU A 39 14.53 8.28 0.47
CA LEU A 39 15.61 8.73 1.35
C LEU A 39 16.96 8.12 0.95
N ILE A 40 16.99 6.81 0.67
CA ILE A 40 18.20 6.11 0.22
C ILE A 40 18.63 6.64 -1.16
N HIS A 41 17.68 6.90 -2.07
CA HIS A 41 17.95 7.49 -3.38
C HIS A 41 18.64 8.86 -3.25
N LYS A 42 18.11 9.76 -2.42
CA LYS A 42 18.68 11.09 -2.19
C LYS A 42 20.06 11.05 -1.53
N ALA A 43 20.30 10.08 -0.65
CA ALA A 43 21.57 9.91 0.06
C ALA A 43 22.62 9.11 -0.74
N GLY A 44 22.21 8.41 -1.80
CA GLY A 44 23.04 7.48 -2.57
C GLY A 44 23.27 6.16 -1.83
N THR A 45 23.99 6.21 -0.71
CA THR A 45 24.29 5.07 0.18
C THR A 45 24.14 5.49 1.63
N ILE A 46 23.37 4.74 2.42
CA ILE A 46 23.05 5.12 3.80
C ILE A 46 22.95 3.91 4.72
N ASN A 47 23.39 4.02 5.97
CA ASN A 47 23.17 2.98 6.98
C ASN A 47 21.82 3.15 7.68
N VAL A 48 21.46 2.20 8.55
CA VAL A 48 20.15 2.18 9.21
C VAL A 48 19.91 3.34 10.18
N THR A 49 20.98 3.95 10.73
CA THR A 49 20.88 4.92 11.83
C THR A 49 20.23 6.25 11.40
N PRO A 50 20.62 6.90 10.28
CA PRO A 50 19.92 8.06 9.74
C PRO A 50 18.45 7.79 9.38
N ILE A 51 18.14 6.58 8.89
CA ILE A 51 16.77 6.19 8.54
C ILE A 51 15.89 6.21 9.80
N ILE A 52 16.35 5.58 10.88
CA ILE A 52 15.64 5.56 12.17
C ILE A 52 15.43 6.99 12.70
N LYS A 53 16.48 7.82 12.68
CA LYS A 53 16.40 9.22 13.13
C LYS A 53 15.39 10.05 12.34
N LYS A 54 15.32 9.87 11.02
CA LYS A 54 14.41 10.62 10.13
C LYS A 54 12.95 10.27 10.38
N PHE A 55 12.64 8.99 10.52
CA PHE A 55 11.26 8.51 10.63
C PHE A 55 10.75 8.43 12.08
N LYS A 56 11.63 8.57 13.08
CA LYS A 56 11.29 8.50 14.52
C LYS A 56 10.50 7.22 14.89
N VAL A 57 10.77 6.13 14.21
CA VAL A 57 10.13 4.81 14.43
C VAL A 57 11.13 3.82 15.01
N GLU A 58 10.60 2.74 15.59
CA GLU A 58 11.41 1.67 16.17
C GLU A 58 12.32 0.99 15.12
N GLN A 59 13.54 0.64 15.54
CA GLN A 59 14.53 -0.04 14.69
C GLN A 59 14.03 -1.37 14.11
N SER A 60 13.25 -2.14 14.88
CA SER A 60 12.68 -3.42 14.46
C SER A 60 11.78 -3.27 13.23
N LEU A 61 10.96 -2.19 13.20
CA LEU A 61 10.06 -1.89 12.10
C LEU A 61 10.82 -1.48 10.83
N ILE A 62 11.83 -0.62 10.95
CA ILE A 62 12.70 -0.24 9.83
C ILE A 62 13.43 -1.47 9.28
N SER A 63 13.96 -2.32 10.16
CA SER A 63 14.66 -3.54 9.77
C SER A 63 13.74 -4.50 9.00
N ALA A 64 12.47 -4.62 9.41
CA ALA A 64 11.47 -5.40 8.69
C ALA A 64 11.19 -4.83 7.28
N HIS A 65 11.04 -3.51 7.15
CA HIS A 65 10.82 -2.88 5.85
C HIS A 65 12.03 -3.00 4.92
N LEU A 66 13.24 -2.78 5.44
CA LEU A 66 14.50 -2.95 4.69
C LEU A 66 14.69 -4.39 4.23
N LYS A 67 14.32 -5.37 5.07
CA LYS A 67 14.32 -6.78 4.70
C LYS A 67 13.39 -7.05 3.52
N ILE A 68 12.13 -6.58 3.57
CA ILE A 68 11.19 -6.80 2.46
C ILE A 68 11.70 -6.16 1.16
N LEU A 69 12.25 -4.94 1.24
CA LEU A 69 12.79 -4.23 0.08
C LEU A 69 14.01 -4.93 -0.51
N ARG A 70 14.91 -5.45 0.33
CA ARG A 70 16.06 -6.25 -0.10
C ARG A 70 15.63 -7.58 -0.71
N ASP A 71 14.69 -8.28 -0.09
CA ASP A 71 14.19 -9.57 -0.58
C ASP A 71 13.47 -9.42 -1.94
N ALA A 72 12.84 -8.25 -2.17
CA ALA A 72 12.29 -7.85 -3.46
C ALA A 72 13.33 -7.32 -4.46
N ARG A 73 14.62 -7.31 -4.10
CA ARG A 73 15.75 -6.77 -4.89
C ARG A 73 15.60 -5.30 -5.27
N VAL A 74 14.91 -4.52 -4.45
CA VAL A 74 14.78 -3.07 -4.61
C VAL A 74 15.98 -2.33 -4.01
N LEU A 75 16.62 -2.95 -3.01
CA LEU A 75 17.81 -2.41 -2.35
C LEU A 75 18.98 -3.39 -2.45
N ASN A 76 20.17 -2.83 -2.63
CA ASN A 76 21.44 -3.51 -2.44
C ASN A 76 21.94 -3.29 -1.01
N THR A 77 22.69 -4.26 -0.48
CA THR A 77 23.30 -4.17 0.85
C THR A 77 24.79 -4.44 0.77
N GLN A 78 25.59 -3.55 1.35
CA GLN A 78 27.02 -3.73 1.50
C GLN A 78 27.37 -3.65 2.98
N ARG A 79 28.15 -4.62 3.48
CA ARG A 79 28.63 -4.61 4.86
C ARG A 79 29.99 -3.96 4.90
N GLU A 80 30.13 -2.93 5.73
CA GLU A 80 31.39 -2.23 5.98
C GLU A 80 31.62 -2.25 7.49
N GLY A 81 32.55 -3.12 7.93
CA GLY A 81 32.78 -3.41 9.35
C GLY A 81 31.53 -3.98 10.05
N GLN A 82 31.11 -3.30 11.13
CA GLN A 82 29.93 -3.70 11.91
C GLN A 82 28.60 -3.16 11.33
N GLN A 83 28.65 -2.29 10.32
CA GLN A 83 27.47 -1.61 9.79
C GLN A 83 27.07 -2.17 8.42
N ILE A 84 25.75 -2.14 8.15
CA ILE A 84 25.18 -2.48 6.84
C ILE A 84 24.69 -1.18 6.20
N PHE A 85 25.17 -0.94 4.99
CA PHE A 85 24.78 0.17 4.14
C PHE A 85 23.82 -0.30 3.06
N TYR A 86 22.83 0.53 2.76
CA TYR A 86 21.79 0.30 1.78
C TYR A 86 21.94 1.29 0.64
N SER A 87 21.76 0.81 -0.59
CA SER A 87 21.67 1.62 -1.80
C SER A 87 20.53 1.10 -2.69
N VAL A 88 20.00 1.95 -3.57
CA VAL A 88 18.89 1.56 -4.46
C VAL A 88 19.41 0.67 -5.60
N ASP A 89 18.70 -0.42 -5.89
CA ASP A 89 18.93 -1.20 -7.12
C ASP A 89 18.17 -0.56 -8.29
N TYR A 90 18.85 0.36 -8.99
CA TYR A 90 18.32 1.02 -10.18
C TYR A 90 18.03 0.05 -11.34
N LYS A 91 18.74 -1.10 -11.42
CA LYS A 91 18.47 -2.09 -12.48
C LYS A 91 17.10 -2.72 -12.26
N GLN A 92 16.76 -3.06 -11.02
CA GLN A 92 15.45 -3.63 -10.70
C GLN A 92 14.32 -2.59 -10.81
N LEU A 93 14.57 -1.33 -10.42
CA LEU A 93 13.63 -0.22 -10.61
C LEU A 93 13.35 0.06 -12.10
N ASN A 94 14.37 0.07 -12.95
CA ASN A 94 14.19 0.26 -14.40
C ASN A 94 13.43 -0.90 -15.05
N ARG A 95 13.68 -2.15 -14.63
CA ARG A 95 12.85 -3.28 -15.09
C ARG A 95 11.38 -3.11 -14.71
N LEU A 96 11.12 -2.54 -13.53
CA LEU A 96 9.76 -2.26 -13.08
C LEU A 96 9.13 -1.14 -13.93
N SER A 97 9.86 -0.06 -14.22
CA SER A 97 9.37 1.02 -15.06
C SER A 97 9.11 0.56 -16.50
N GLU A 98 10.01 -0.21 -17.10
CA GLU A 98 9.85 -0.83 -18.42
C GLU A 98 8.63 -1.77 -18.46
N PHE A 99 8.44 -2.59 -17.43
CA PHE A 99 7.26 -3.46 -17.34
C PHE A 99 5.97 -2.64 -17.19
N THR A 100 5.99 -1.57 -16.38
CA THR A 100 4.86 -0.64 -16.23
C THR A 100 4.54 0.00 -17.58
N HIS A 101 5.56 0.49 -18.29
CA HIS A 101 5.43 1.13 -19.59
C HIS A 101 4.88 0.15 -20.62
N LYS A 102 5.34 -1.10 -20.64
CA LYS A 102 4.80 -2.14 -21.53
C LYS A 102 3.34 -2.50 -21.22
N LEU A 103 2.95 -2.42 -19.94
CA LEU A 103 1.59 -2.71 -19.49
C LEU A 103 0.61 -1.54 -19.71
N LEU A 104 1.10 -0.30 -19.57
CA LEU A 104 0.31 0.92 -19.69
C LEU A 104 0.33 1.53 -21.10
N LEU A 105 1.43 1.37 -21.86
CA LEU A 105 1.59 1.86 -23.23
C LEU A 105 1.59 0.70 -24.22
N THR A 106 0.39 0.17 -24.46
CA THR A 106 -0.06 -0.11 -25.84
C THR A 106 -0.30 1.25 -26.49
N PRO A 107 0.09 1.53 -27.76
CA PRO A 107 0.07 2.88 -28.30
C PRO A 107 -1.32 3.52 -28.14
N PRO A 108 -1.43 4.66 -27.44
CA PRO A 108 -2.64 5.46 -27.48
C PRO A 108 -2.64 6.16 -28.83
N SER A 109 -3.48 5.70 -29.76
CA SER A 109 -3.85 6.50 -30.92
C SER A 109 -4.51 7.79 -30.41
N GLN A 110 -3.76 8.88 -30.47
CA GLN A 110 -4.21 10.28 -30.33
C GLN A 110 -4.43 10.78 -28.89
N GLN A 111 -3.37 11.42 -28.40
CA GLN A 111 -3.34 12.70 -27.71
C GLN A 111 -4.71 13.26 -27.29
N ASN A 112 -5.03 13.12 -26.00
CA ASN A 112 -5.87 14.06 -25.27
C ASN A 112 -5.15 14.37 -23.96
N ASP A 113 -4.59 15.57 -23.87
CA ASP A 113 -4.33 16.26 -22.61
C ASP A 113 -5.64 16.36 -21.85
N ASP A 114 -5.84 15.43 -20.91
CA ASP A 114 -6.74 15.54 -19.76
C ASP A 114 -6.71 14.18 -19.04
N LEU A 115 -5.74 13.96 -18.16
CA LEU A 115 -5.86 12.87 -17.19
C LEU A 115 -6.85 13.29 -16.09
N LYS A 116 -8.12 13.49 -16.45
CA LYS A 116 -9.20 13.05 -15.58
C LYS A 116 -8.99 11.56 -15.42
N LEU A 117 -8.69 11.12 -14.20
CA LEU A 117 -8.85 9.72 -13.84
C LEU A 117 -10.21 9.28 -14.40
N PRO A 118 -10.30 8.16 -15.14
CA PRO A 118 -11.60 7.64 -15.47
C PRO A 118 -12.31 7.40 -14.14
N ALA A 119 -13.35 8.20 -13.91
CA ALA A 119 -14.47 7.84 -13.07
C ALA A 119 -15.04 6.55 -13.65
N ARG A 120 -14.36 5.43 -13.38
CA ARG A 120 -14.88 4.11 -13.67
C ARG A 120 -16.05 4.01 -12.73
N LYS A 121 -17.25 4.15 -13.29
CA LYS A 121 -18.52 3.69 -12.73
C LYS A 121 -18.24 2.33 -12.10
N THR A 122 -17.96 2.31 -10.80
CA THR A 122 -18.01 1.07 -10.03
C THR A 122 -19.48 0.78 -9.96
N LYS A 123 -19.90 -0.04 -10.92
CA LYS A 123 -21.14 -0.79 -10.97
C LYS A 123 -21.78 -0.80 -9.59
N THR A 124 -22.87 -0.04 -9.49
CA THR A 124 -23.87 -0.15 -8.45
C THR A 124 -24.26 -1.62 -8.37
N LEU A 125 -23.60 -2.36 -7.50
CA LEU A 125 -24.10 -3.62 -6.96
C LEU A 125 -24.48 -3.33 -5.52
N SER A 126 -25.56 -2.57 -5.40
CA SER A 126 -26.40 -2.59 -4.22
C SER A 126 -27.07 -3.96 -4.16
N SER A 127 -26.50 -4.86 -3.36
CA SER A 127 -27.17 -5.94 -2.61
C SER A 127 -26.09 -6.94 -2.20
N SER A 128 -25.80 -7.25 -0.94
CA SER A 128 -26.47 -6.97 0.32
C SER A 128 -25.54 -7.54 1.40
N SER A 129 -24.94 -6.69 2.23
CA SER A 129 -24.48 -7.10 3.56
C SER A 129 -24.51 -5.88 4.48
N SER A 130 -25.71 -5.61 5.00
CA SER A 130 -25.98 -5.09 6.34
C SER A 130 -24.87 -4.26 7.00
N SER A 131 -25.17 -2.98 7.20
CA SER A 131 -24.54 -2.01 8.10
C SER A 131 -24.21 -2.63 9.48
N LYS A 132 -23.10 -3.36 9.61
CA LYS A 132 -22.69 -3.98 10.88
C LYS A 132 -22.27 -2.96 11.94
N PHE A 133 -21.96 -1.74 11.50
CA PHE A 133 -21.42 -0.68 12.33
C PHE A 133 -22.24 0.60 12.20
N THR A 134 -22.44 1.28 13.32
CA THR A 134 -23.10 2.59 13.35
C THR A 134 -22.23 3.66 12.69
N PRO A 135 -22.80 4.82 12.28
CA PRO A 135 -22.01 5.90 11.68
C PRO A 135 -20.86 6.38 12.57
N ALA A 136 -21.04 6.38 13.90
CA ALA A 136 -20.00 6.71 14.86
C ALA A 136 -18.89 5.65 14.88
N GLU A 137 -19.25 4.36 14.91
CA GLU A 137 -18.28 3.26 14.85
C GLU A 137 -17.48 3.26 13.54
N GLN A 138 -18.12 3.57 12.41
CA GLN A 138 -17.43 3.70 11.12
C GLN A 138 -16.40 4.83 11.11
N LYS A 139 -16.70 5.97 11.74
CA LYS A 139 -15.73 7.06 11.89
C LYS A 139 -14.55 6.63 12.76
N VAL A 140 -14.80 5.97 13.88
CA VAL A 140 -13.73 5.43 14.76
C VAL A 140 -12.86 4.42 14.02
N ILE A 141 -13.45 3.50 13.25
CA ILE A 141 -12.69 2.54 12.42
C ILE A 141 -11.75 3.27 11.44
N ARG A 142 -12.22 4.34 10.78
CA ARG A 142 -11.41 5.13 9.85
C ARG A 142 -10.24 5.83 10.55
N LEU A 143 -10.50 6.48 11.68
CA LEU A 143 -9.46 7.17 12.44
C LEU A 143 -8.41 6.20 13.00
N VAL A 144 -8.83 5.01 13.44
CA VAL A 144 -7.90 3.92 13.81
C VAL A 144 -7.04 3.51 12.62
N CYS A 145 -7.60 3.41 11.42
CA CYS A 145 -6.83 3.08 10.22
C CYS A 145 -5.85 4.20 9.81
N GLN A 146 -6.13 5.44 10.20
CA GLN A 146 -5.24 6.59 10.02
C GLN A 146 -4.23 6.75 11.16
N GLN A 147 -4.19 5.81 12.12
CA GLN A 147 -3.26 5.79 13.26
C GLN A 147 -3.49 6.88 14.31
N TYR A 148 -4.71 7.41 14.42
CA TYR A 148 -5.06 8.36 15.48
C TYR A 148 -5.11 7.67 16.85
N THR A 149 -4.64 8.38 17.88
CA THR A 149 -4.74 7.98 19.28
C THR A 149 -6.17 8.16 19.81
N SER A 150 -6.50 7.51 20.94
CA SER A 150 -7.82 7.66 21.57
C SER A 150 -8.14 9.10 21.99
N GLU A 151 -7.11 9.93 22.21
CA GLU A 151 -7.22 11.35 22.56
C GLU A 151 -7.52 12.18 21.30
N GLU A 152 -6.73 12.01 20.24
CA GLU A 152 -6.96 12.72 18.97
C GLU A 152 -8.32 12.35 18.34
N MET A 153 -8.74 11.09 18.46
CA MET A 153 -10.09 10.66 18.04
C MET A 153 -11.21 11.30 18.85
N ALA A 154 -10.97 11.56 20.15
CA ALA A 154 -11.95 12.18 21.03
C ALA A 154 -12.15 13.64 20.65
N GLU A 155 -11.06 14.35 20.37
CA GLU A 155 -11.07 15.72 19.86
C GLU A 155 -11.76 15.82 18.49
N GLU A 156 -11.39 14.97 17.53
CA GLU A 156 -11.94 14.97 16.16
C GLU A 156 -13.45 14.67 16.12
N LEU A 157 -13.94 13.83 17.04
CA LEU A 157 -15.35 13.44 17.11
C LEU A 157 -16.19 14.30 18.06
N GLY A 158 -15.56 15.22 18.81
CA GLY A 158 -16.24 16.00 19.86
C GLY A 158 -16.77 15.12 21.00
N LEU A 159 -16.05 14.04 21.34
CA LEU A 159 -16.45 13.04 22.34
C LEU A 159 -15.43 12.97 23.48
N SER A 160 -15.78 12.31 24.58
CA SER A 160 -14.80 11.99 25.62
C SER A 160 -13.95 10.78 25.22
N LYS A 161 -12.68 10.75 25.66
CA LYS A 161 -11.75 9.61 25.48
C LYS A 161 -12.39 8.27 25.88
N ARG A 162 -13.12 8.26 27.00
CA ARG A 162 -13.85 7.08 27.50
C ARG A 162 -14.92 6.58 26.53
N THR A 163 -15.59 7.50 25.81
CA THR A 163 -16.60 7.14 24.81
C THR A 163 -15.95 6.53 23.57
N VAL A 164 -14.80 7.06 23.12
CA VAL A 164 -14.02 6.50 22.01
C VAL A 164 -13.50 5.10 22.35
N GLU A 165 -13.02 4.90 23.57
CA GLU A 165 -12.60 3.58 24.07
C GLU A 165 -13.78 2.59 24.10
N GLY A 166 -14.98 3.05 24.49
CA GLY A 166 -16.22 2.27 24.42
C GLY A 166 -16.57 1.86 22.99
N TYR A 167 -16.51 2.78 22.03
CA TYR A 167 -16.70 2.44 20.61
C TYR A 167 -15.66 1.42 20.14
N ARG A 168 -14.39 1.58 20.52
CA ARG A 168 -13.33 0.61 20.19
C ARG A 168 -13.62 -0.78 20.75
N ALA A 169 -14.04 -0.89 22.01
CA ALA A 169 -14.41 -2.18 22.61
C ALA A 169 -15.54 -2.87 21.83
N ASN A 170 -16.59 -2.13 21.51
CA ASN A 170 -17.72 -2.65 20.72
C ASN A 170 -17.31 -3.06 19.30
N ILE A 171 -16.43 -2.28 18.65
CA ILE A 171 -15.89 -2.60 17.33
C ILE A 171 -15.06 -3.89 17.38
N LEU A 172 -14.19 -4.04 18.38
CA LEU A 172 -13.36 -5.23 18.59
C LEU A 172 -14.22 -6.49 18.73
N GLU A 173 -15.27 -6.41 19.55
CA GLU A 173 -16.22 -7.51 19.78
C GLU A 173 -16.98 -7.86 18.49
N LYS A 174 -17.54 -6.85 17.80
CA LYS A 174 -18.27 -7.03 16.53
C LYS A 174 -17.40 -7.59 15.41
N MET A 175 -16.11 -7.22 15.35
CA MET A 175 -15.15 -7.73 14.38
C MET A 175 -14.52 -9.07 14.81
N LYS A 176 -14.75 -9.51 16.05
CA LYS A 176 -14.07 -10.67 16.67
C LYS A 176 -12.55 -10.57 16.59
N VAL A 177 -12.01 -9.38 16.85
CA VAL A 177 -10.57 -9.11 16.83
C VAL A 177 -10.11 -8.62 18.20
N ARG A 178 -8.86 -8.92 18.55
CA ARG A 178 -8.33 -8.68 19.90
C ARG A 178 -7.68 -7.31 20.08
N ASN A 179 -7.38 -6.61 18.98
CA ASN A 179 -6.65 -5.34 19.02
C ASN A 179 -6.92 -4.49 17.77
N SER A 180 -6.42 -3.24 17.80
CA SER A 180 -6.56 -2.26 16.72
C SER A 180 -5.89 -2.68 15.41
N VAL A 181 -4.84 -3.48 15.48
CA VAL A 181 -4.22 -4.08 14.28
C VAL A 181 -5.19 -5.05 13.62
N GLY A 182 -5.96 -5.81 14.40
CA GLY A 182 -7.05 -6.65 13.91
C GLY A 182 -8.16 -5.84 13.24
N ILE A 183 -8.51 -4.67 13.79
CA ILE A 183 -9.45 -3.73 13.16
C ILE A 183 -8.91 -3.30 11.79
N LEU A 184 -7.62 -2.91 11.71
CA LEU A 184 -6.98 -2.49 10.46
C LEU A 184 -6.98 -3.61 9.41
N ILE A 185 -6.58 -4.83 9.80
CA ILE A 185 -6.57 -6.01 8.92
C ILE A 185 -7.99 -6.31 8.42
N TYR A 186 -8.99 -6.24 9.31
CA TYR A 186 -10.39 -6.44 8.94
C TYR A 186 -10.89 -5.33 7.99
N ALA A 187 -10.54 -4.07 8.24
CA ALA A 187 -10.93 -2.93 7.41
C ALA A 187 -10.36 -3.03 6.00
N VAL A 188 -9.09 -3.44 5.87
CA VAL A 188 -8.45 -3.67 4.56
C VAL A 188 -9.05 -4.88 3.85
N LYS A 189 -9.23 -6.01 4.56
CA LYS A 189 -9.77 -7.24 3.97
C LYS A 189 -11.20 -7.08 3.44
N ASN A 190 -12.01 -6.24 4.08
CA ASN A 190 -13.38 -5.96 3.68
C ASN A 190 -13.52 -4.70 2.79
N GLY A 191 -12.41 -4.09 2.37
CA GLY A 191 -12.42 -2.92 1.50
C GLY A 191 -13.01 -1.65 2.13
N MET A 192 -13.15 -1.60 3.46
CA MET A 192 -13.62 -0.43 4.20
C MET A 192 -12.55 0.66 4.31
N PHE A 193 -11.28 0.28 4.15
CA PHE A 193 -10.14 1.19 4.10
C PHE A 193 -9.20 0.77 2.97
N LYS A 194 -8.86 1.71 2.10
CA LYS A 194 -7.85 1.53 1.05
C LYS A 194 -6.61 2.31 1.45
N ILE A 195 -5.47 1.63 1.42
CA ILE A 195 -4.14 2.21 1.54
C ILE A 195 -3.70 2.71 0.17
#